data_AF-A0A497MET9-F1
#
_entry.id   AF-A0A497MET9-F1
#
_cell.length_a   1.000
_cell.length_b   1.000
_cell.length_c   1.000
_cell.angle_alpha   90.00
_cell.angle_beta   90.00
_cell.angle_gamma   90.00
#
_symmetry.space_group_name_H-M   'P 1'
#
loop_
_entity.id
_entity.type
_entity.pdbx_description
1 polymer ?
#
loop_
_entity_poly.entity_id
_entity_poly.type
_entity_poly.pdbx_seq_one_letter_code
_entity_poly.pdbx_strand_id
1 'polypeptide(L)'
;MAEFCGDLGGEVMVFGSPRQRNVLPGVSHGDAWRWTVDAFKEASEHASEHGVVICIEPLRGELTNFITTVEEALKLIEDVNHPNFRLILDVYFMSGAGRPIREQILMGSRYLSHVHANDDNRGGPGFGSVDYREVAGALREIGYEGYVSVEVLREEENPGEVARVSLENLKRFFGLHA
;
A
#
# COMPACT_ATOMS: atom_id res chain seq x y z
N MET A 1 -16.21 4.27 9.42
CA MET A 1 -15.29 3.20 8.98
C MET A 1 -14.10 3.09 9.91
N ALA A 2 -13.43 4.21 10.26
CA ALA A 2 -12.34 4.19 11.25
C ALA A 2 -12.79 3.65 12.62
N GLU A 3 -13.93 4.13 13.13
CA GLU A 3 -14.55 3.57 14.35
C GLU A 3 -14.73 2.05 14.28
N PHE A 4 -15.41 1.56 13.25
CA PHE A 4 -15.60 0.11 13.04
C PHE A 4 -14.27 -0.65 12.91
N CYS A 5 -13.26 -0.08 12.26
CA CYS A 5 -11.93 -0.69 12.17
C CYS A 5 -11.30 -0.82 13.57
N GLY A 6 -11.33 0.26 14.36
CA GLY A 6 -10.83 0.27 15.74
C GLY A 6 -11.63 -0.67 16.66
N ASP A 7 -12.95 -0.75 16.53
CA ASP A 7 -13.81 -1.65 17.31
C ASP A 7 -13.48 -3.13 17.06
N LEU A 8 -12.98 -3.47 15.88
CA LEU A 8 -12.49 -4.81 15.54
C LEU A 8 -11.03 -5.05 15.91
N GLY A 9 -10.34 -4.05 16.49
CA GLY A 9 -8.90 -4.10 16.79
C GLY A 9 -8.00 -3.94 15.56
N GLY A 10 -8.53 -3.43 14.46
CA GLY A 10 -7.74 -3.07 13.28
C GLY A 10 -7.00 -1.75 13.49
N GLU A 11 -5.77 -1.67 13.00
CA GLU A 11 -4.89 -0.50 13.19
C GLU A 11 -4.62 0.25 11.87
N VAL A 12 -4.93 -0.36 10.72
CA VAL A 12 -4.60 0.17 9.39
C VAL A 12 -5.82 0.11 8.47
N MET A 13 -6.08 1.22 7.79
CA MET A 13 -7.03 1.31 6.68
C MET A 13 -6.31 1.71 5.40
N VAL A 14 -6.48 0.92 4.35
CA VAL A 14 -5.88 1.18 3.03
C VAL A 14 -6.82 2.00 2.15
N PHE A 15 -6.29 3.03 1.51
CA PHE A 15 -6.99 3.86 0.54
C PHE A 15 -6.39 3.68 -0.87
N GLY A 16 -6.77 2.60 -1.54
CA GLY A 16 -6.37 2.29 -2.92
C GLY A 16 -7.33 2.83 -3.98
N SER A 17 -8.63 2.53 -3.84
CA SER A 17 -9.79 3.04 -4.61
C SER A 17 -9.48 3.60 -6.03
N PRO A 18 -9.01 2.79 -6.99
CA PRO A 18 -8.28 3.27 -8.17
C PRO A 18 -8.96 4.38 -8.99
N ARG A 19 -9.93 4.03 -9.85
CA ARG A 19 -10.62 5.01 -10.70
C ARG A 19 -11.49 5.99 -9.92
N GLN A 20 -11.85 5.65 -8.67
CA GLN A 20 -12.63 6.52 -7.79
C GLN A 20 -11.85 7.75 -7.35
N ARG A 21 -10.52 7.72 -7.41
CA ARG A 21 -9.64 8.85 -7.11
C ARG A 21 -9.29 9.71 -8.32
N ASN A 22 -9.81 9.39 -9.50
CA ASN A 22 -9.51 10.20 -10.69
C ASN A 22 -9.93 11.66 -10.48
N VAL A 23 -9.08 12.59 -10.92
CA VAL A 23 -9.44 14.00 -10.99
C VAL A 23 -10.68 14.15 -11.87
N LEU A 24 -11.73 14.72 -11.29
CA LEU A 24 -13.03 14.83 -11.95
C LEU A 24 -12.97 15.81 -13.14
N PRO A 25 -13.81 15.62 -14.18
CA PRO A 25 -13.92 16.56 -15.28
C PRO A 25 -14.20 17.99 -14.78
N GLY A 26 -13.42 18.96 -15.24
CA GLY A 26 -13.57 20.37 -14.85
C GLY A 26 -12.89 20.75 -13.53
N VAL A 27 -12.29 19.79 -12.82
CA VAL A 27 -11.49 20.05 -11.61
C VAL A 27 -10.01 20.18 -12.00
N SER A 28 -9.34 21.23 -11.54
CA SER A 28 -7.91 21.36 -11.74
C SER A 28 -7.16 20.39 -10.83
N HIS A 29 -5.97 19.94 -11.23
CA HIS A 29 -5.13 19.09 -10.37
C HIS A 29 -4.80 19.77 -9.03
N GLY A 30 -4.62 21.10 -9.04
CA GLY A 30 -4.37 21.87 -7.82
C GLY A 30 -5.56 21.90 -6.85
N ASP A 31 -6.78 22.00 -7.38
CA ASP A 31 -7.99 21.92 -6.55
C ASP A 31 -8.20 20.50 -6.01
N ALA A 32 -8.04 19.47 -6.85
CA ALA A 32 -8.10 18.08 -6.42
C ALA A 32 -7.08 17.78 -5.32
N TRP A 33 -5.85 18.27 -5.47
CA TRP A 33 -4.80 18.14 -4.46
C TRP A 33 -5.18 18.80 -3.14
N ARG A 34 -5.60 20.08 -3.18
CA ARG A 34 -5.99 20.82 -1.98
C ARG A 34 -7.14 20.15 -1.25
N TRP A 35 -8.19 19.75 -1.97
CA TRP A 35 -9.34 19.05 -1.36
C TRP A 35 -8.97 17.69 -0.78
N THR A 36 -8.05 16.97 -1.43
CA THR A 36 -7.53 15.70 -0.91
C THR A 36 -6.77 15.92 0.41
N VAL A 37 -5.90 16.94 0.45
CA VAL A 37 -5.17 17.31 1.68
C VAL A 37 -6.15 17.64 2.80
N ASP A 38 -7.14 18.51 2.55
CA ASP A 38 -8.13 18.90 3.54
C ASP A 38 -8.93 17.69 4.06
N ALA A 39 -9.40 16.83 3.15
CA ALA A 39 -10.19 15.64 3.49
C ALA A 39 -9.39 14.63 4.31
N PHE A 40 -8.14 14.34 3.93
CA PHE A 40 -7.33 13.38 4.69
C PHE A 40 -6.81 13.95 6.00
N LYS A 41 -6.65 15.27 6.13
CA LYS A 41 -6.36 15.88 7.41
C LYS A 41 -7.48 15.67 8.41
N GLU A 42 -8.72 15.96 8.02
CA GLU A 42 -9.91 15.72 8.85
C GLU A 42 -10.10 14.22 9.14
N ALA A 43 -10.00 13.37 8.12
CA ALA A 43 -10.17 11.93 8.28
C ALA A 43 -9.09 11.31 9.18
N SER A 44 -7.85 11.81 9.14
CA SER A 44 -6.76 11.28 9.95
C SER A 44 -6.82 11.72 11.40
N GLU A 45 -7.35 12.92 11.67
CA GLU A 45 -7.66 13.35 13.04
C GLU A 45 -8.67 12.37 13.65
N HIS A 46 -9.80 12.15 12.97
CA HIS A 46 -10.82 11.21 13.46
C HIS A 46 -10.31 9.78 13.56
N ALA A 47 -9.54 9.28 12.57
CA ALA A 47 -8.96 7.94 12.64
C ALA A 47 -8.02 7.76 13.83
N SER A 48 -7.30 8.82 14.24
CA SER A 48 -6.40 8.79 15.39
C SER A 48 -7.12 8.58 16.72
N GLU A 49 -8.36 9.09 16.87
CA GLU A 49 -9.20 8.87 18.04
C GLU A 49 -9.52 7.39 18.27
N HIS A 50 -9.43 6.58 17.21
CA HIS A 50 -9.70 5.14 17.21
C HIS A 50 -8.44 4.29 17.07
N GLY A 51 -7.24 4.88 17.14
CA GLY A 51 -5.97 4.16 16.99
C GLY A 51 -5.72 3.65 15.56
N VAL A 52 -6.40 4.21 14.55
CA VAL A 52 -6.31 3.78 13.15
C VAL A 52 -5.42 4.71 12.35
N VAL A 53 -4.57 4.13 11.50
CA VAL A 53 -3.76 4.83 10.49
C VAL A 53 -4.39 4.63 9.11
N ILE A 54 -4.57 5.71 8.37
CA ILE A 54 -5.01 5.68 6.98
C ILE A 54 -3.76 5.66 6.08
N CYS A 55 -3.66 4.68 5.20
CA CYS A 55 -2.54 4.51 4.28
C CYS A 55 -2.97 4.82 2.84
N ILE A 56 -2.32 5.79 2.19
CA ILE A 56 -2.51 6.07 0.76
C ILE A 56 -1.66 5.13 -0.09
N GLU A 57 -2.28 4.57 -1.13
CA GLU A 57 -1.62 3.64 -2.06
C GLU A 57 -1.33 4.33 -3.41
N PRO A 58 -0.06 4.47 -3.81
CA PRO A 58 0.28 4.87 -5.16
C PRO A 58 -0.03 3.72 -6.13
N LEU A 59 -0.81 4.01 -7.17
CA LEU A 59 -1.24 3.03 -8.15
C LEU A 59 -0.73 3.38 -9.55
N ARG A 60 -0.52 2.39 -10.41
CA ARG A 60 -0.07 2.68 -11.77
C ARG A 60 -1.07 3.57 -12.54
N GLY A 61 -0.53 4.38 -13.47
CA GLY A 61 -1.28 5.35 -14.25
C GLY A 61 -2.41 4.78 -15.12
N GLU A 62 -2.41 3.46 -15.38
CA GLU A 62 -3.51 2.80 -16.09
C GLU A 62 -4.77 2.64 -15.22
N LEU A 63 -4.64 2.74 -13.90
CA LEU A 63 -5.71 2.51 -12.94
C LEU A 63 -6.27 3.80 -12.35
N THR A 64 -5.44 4.83 -12.23
CA THR A 64 -5.81 6.15 -11.73
C THR A 64 -4.94 7.24 -12.35
N ASN A 65 -5.44 8.46 -12.41
CA ASN A 65 -4.68 9.64 -12.83
C ASN A 65 -4.23 10.52 -11.64
N PHE A 66 -4.36 10.01 -10.40
CA PHE A 66 -4.10 10.78 -9.19
C PHE A 66 -3.36 9.94 -8.14
N ILE A 67 -2.17 10.40 -7.73
CA ILE A 67 -1.22 9.68 -6.87
C ILE A 67 -0.81 8.34 -7.49
N THR A 68 0.08 8.44 -8.48
CA THR A 68 0.52 7.35 -9.33
C THR A 68 1.95 6.87 -9.06
N THR A 69 2.69 7.62 -8.25
CA THR A 69 4.07 7.34 -7.88
C THR A 69 4.25 7.42 -6.37
N VAL A 70 5.32 6.78 -5.87
CA VAL A 70 5.70 6.88 -4.46
C VAL A 70 6.00 8.33 -4.09
N GLU A 71 6.65 9.09 -4.96
CA GLU A 71 6.94 10.51 -4.75
C GLU A 71 5.68 11.37 -4.59
N GLU A 72 4.66 11.14 -5.42
CA GLU A 72 3.37 11.83 -5.27
C GLU A 72 2.68 11.47 -3.95
N ALA A 73 2.73 10.18 -3.55
CA ALA A 73 2.17 9.75 -2.27
C ALA A 73 2.91 10.39 -1.09
N LEU A 74 4.24 10.43 -1.14
CA LEU A 74 5.08 11.07 -0.13
C LEU A 74 4.79 12.57 -0.01
N LYS A 75 4.69 13.26 -1.15
CA LYS A 75 4.31 14.68 -1.16
C LYS A 75 2.93 14.89 -0.53
N LEU A 76 1.96 14.04 -0.84
CA LEU A 76 0.63 14.14 -0.25
C LEU A 76 0.66 13.92 1.27
N ILE A 77 1.42 12.93 1.73
CA ILE A 77 1.59 12.65 3.16
C ILE A 77 2.21 13.86 3.89
N GLU A 78 3.22 14.48 3.29
CA GLU A 78 3.86 15.68 3.83
C GLU A 78 2.93 16.90 3.84
N ASP A 79 2.11 17.08 2.81
CA ASP A 79 1.15 18.19 2.73
C ASP A 79 -0.04 17.99 3.71
N VAL A 80 -0.49 16.74 3.94
CA VAL A 80 -1.47 16.40 4.99
C VAL A 80 -0.90 16.62 6.39
N ASN A 81 0.39 16.29 6.56
CA ASN A 81 1.16 16.51 7.79
C ASN A 81 0.47 15.99 9.06
N HIS A 82 0.02 14.73 9.03
CA HIS A 82 -0.63 14.08 10.17
C HIS A 82 0.00 12.70 10.45
N PRO A 83 0.30 12.33 11.71
CA PRO A 83 0.98 11.07 12.03
C PRO A 83 0.17 9.81 11.66
N ASN A 84 -1.16 9.91 11.59
CA ASN A 84 -2.07 8.83 11.18
C ASN A 84 -2.40 8.80 9.68
N PHE A 85 -1.68 9.57 8.85
CA PHE A 85 -1.74 9.43 7.40
C PHE A 85 -0.39 8.97 6.87
N ARG A 86 -0.35 7.76 6.30
CA ARG A 86 0.89 7.03 6.02
C ARG A 86 0.87 6.40 4.64
N LEU A 87 1.97 5.73 4.31
CA LEU A 87 2.18 5.06 3.02
C LEU A 87 1.89 3.58 3.14
N ILE A 88 1.22 3.03 2.13
CA ILE A 88 1.29 1.61 1.78
C ILE A 88 2.06 1.46 0.47
N LEU A 89 2.82 0.37 0.36
CA LEU A 89 3.43 -0.05 -0.89
C LEU A 89 2.90 -1.43 -1.30
N ASP A 90 2.57 -1.57 -2.58
CA ASP A 90 2.07 -2.80 -3.18
C ASP A 90 3.06 -3.34 -4.20
N VAL A 91 3.40 -4.63 -4.07
CA VAL A 91 4.45 -5.26 -4.88
C VAL A 91 4.07 -5.34 -6.37
N TYR A 92 2.82 -5.62 -6.69
CA TYR A 92 2.31 -5.66 -8.04
C TYR A 92 2.46 -4.27 -8.64
N PHE A 93 1.96 -3.21 -8.01
CA PHE A 93 2.09 -1.87 -8.58
C PHE A 93 3.55 -1.45 -8.75
N MET A 94 4.41 -1.69 -7.76
CA MET A 94 5.85 -1.40 -7.84
C MET A 94 6.55 -2.17 -8.97
N SER A 95 6.22 -3.44 -9.19
CA SER A 95 6.90 -4.30 -10.18
C SER A 95 6.78 -3.82 -11.62
N GLY A 96 5.72 -3.06 -11.96
CA GLY A 96 5.52 -2.51 -13.30
C GLY A 96 5.63 -0.99 -13.38
N ALA A 97 6.13 -0.34 -12.33
CA ALA A 97 6.37 1.11 -12.31
C ALA A 97 7.61 1.54 -13.13
N GLY A 98 8.35 0.60 -13.72
CA GLY A 98 9.58 0.90 -14.48
C GLY A 98 10.78 1.27 -13.61
N ARG A 99 10.71 1.04 -12.29
CA ARG A 99 11.78 1.28 -11.31
C ARG A 99 11.98 0.02 -10.45
N PRO A 100 13.21 -0.28 -9.98
CA PRO A 100 13.44 -1.38 -9.04
C PRO A 100 12.54 -1.28 -7.79
N ILE A 101 11.94 -2.41 -7.38
CA ILE A 101 11.06 -2.48 -6.21
C ILE A 101 11.80 -2.02 -4.94
N ARG A 102 13.05 -2.46 -4.78
CA ARG A 102 13.90 -2.08 -3.67
C ARG A 102 14.05 -0.56 -3.53
N GLU A 103 14.28 0.15 -4.62
CA GLU A 103 14.43 1.62 -4.60
C GLU A 103 13.16 2.31 -4.10
N GLN A 104 12.00 1.82 -4.55
CA GLN A 104 10.69 2.33 -4.13
C GLN A 104 10.42 2.10 -2.63
N ILE A 105 10.80 0.93 -2.09
CA ILE A 105 10.70 0.64 -0.66
C ILE A 105 11.59 1.56 0.17
N LEU A 106 12.86 1.72 -0.23
CA LEU A 106 13.80 2.61 0.47
C LEU A 106 13.32 4.06 0.47
N MET A 107 12.77 4.52 -0.66
CA MET A 107 12.19 5.85 -0.80
C MET A 107 11.00 6.07 0.15
N GLY A 108 10.11 5.09 0.27
CA GLY A 108 8.92 5.14 1.14
C GLY A 108 9.20 4.96 2.64
N SER A 109 10.43 4.57 3.01
CA SER A 109 10.81 4.08 4.35
C SER A 109 10.26 4.89 5.53
N ARG A 110 10.34 6.22 5.47
CA ARG A 110 9.93 7.13 6.56
C ARG A 110 8.44 7.04 6.89
N TYR A 111 7.59 6.73 5.93
CA TYR A 111 6.14 6.77 6.10
C TYR A 111 5.46 5.42 5.88
N LEU A 112 6.21 4.37 5.56
CA LEU A 112 5.65 3.04 5.29
C LEU A 112 4.99 2.45 6.55
N SER A 113 3.73 2.06 6.43
CA SER A 113 2.96 1.44 7.53
C SER A 113 2.21 0.17 7.11
N HIS A 114 2.12 -0.11 5.81
CA HIS A 114 1.56 -1.37 5.32
C HIS A 114 2.24 -1.81 4.02
N VAL A 115 2.23 -3.11 3.75
CA VAL A 115 2.69 -3.69 2.49
C VAL A 115 1.67 -4.69 1.98
N HIS A 116 1.26 -4.55 0.73
CA HIS A 116 0.56 -5.59 0.00
C HIS A 116 1.55 -6.48 -0.76
N ALA A 117 1.36 -7.78 -0.62
CA ALA A 117 2.17 -8.82 -1.21
C ALA A 117 1.36 -9.61 -2.24
N ASN A 118 1.75 -9.43 -3.49
CA ASN A 118 1.23 -10.08 -4.67
C ASN A 118 2.36 -10.17 -5.72
N ASP A 119 2.07 -10.76 -6.86
CA ASP A 119 3.08 -10.99 -7.89
C ASP A 119 2.77 -10.22 -9.17
N ASP A 120 3.77 -10.13 -10.06
CA ASP A 120 3.69 -9.42 -11.34
C ASP A 120 2.56 -9.91 -12.26
N ASN A 121 2.10 -11.15 -12.05
CA ASN A 121 1.01 -11.80 -12.75
C ASN A 121 -0.35 -11.72 -12.03
N ARG A 122 -0.48 -10.81 -11.05
CA ARG A 122 -1.69 -10.60 -10.21
C ARG A 122 -2.02 -11.75 -9.26
N GLY A 123 -1.18 -12.78 -9.18
CA GLY A 123 -1.29 -13.87 -8.21
C GLY A 123 -0.71 -13.48 -6.84
N GLY A 124 -0.67 -14.44 -5.92
CA GLY A 124 0.04 -14.29 -4.65
C GLY A 124 1.57 -14.42 -4.79
N PRO A 125 2.34 -14.11 -3.74
CA PRO A 125 3.80 -14.25 -3.72
C PRO A 125 4.30 -15.64 -4.16
N GLY A 126 5.15 -15.66 -5.19
CA GLY A 126 5.77 -16.88 -5.73
C GLY A 126 4.94 -17.59 -6.81
N PHE A 127 3.84 -16.98 -7.26
CA PHE A 127 3.10 -17.42 -8.44
C PHE A 127 3.60 -16.75 -9.72
N GLY A 128 4.33 -15.65 -9.61
CA GLY A 128 4.92 -14.91 -10.73
C GLY A 128 6.44 -14.88 -10.66
N SER A 129 7.04 -13.78 -11.12
CA SER A 129 8.50 -13.66 -11.25
C SER A 129 9.14 -12.64 -10.30
N VAL A 130 8.37 -12.02 -9.38
CA VAL A 130 8.93 -11.06 -8.43
C VAL A 130 9.92 -11.75 -7.49
N ASP A 131 11.14 -11.21 -7.37
CA ASP A 131 12.11 -11.67 -6.37
C ASP A 131 11.77 -11.11 -4.98
N TYR A 132 10.99 -11.87 -4.24
CA TYR A 132 10.63 -11.55 -2.86
C TYR A 132 11.80 -11.52 -1.87
N ARG A 133 12.98 -12.06 -2.24
CA ARG A 133 14.17 -11.89 -1.40
C ARG A 133 14.65 -10.44 -1.41
N GLU A 134 14.53 -9.74 -2.54
CA GLU A 134 14.82 -8.32 -2.61
C GLU A 134 13.80 -7.49 -1.81
N VAL A 135 12.52 -7.84 -1.91
CA VAL A 135 11.44 -7.21 -1.12
C VAL A 135 11.72 -7.37 0.38
N ALA A 136 11.93 -8.61 0.84
CA ALA A 136 12.23 -8.90 2.24
C ALA A 136 13.53 -8.23 2.72
N GLY A 137 14.56 -8.20 1.87
CA GLY A 137 15.82 -7.53 2.15
C GLY A 137 15.65 -6.02 2.32
N ALA A 138 14.91 -5.36 1.41
CA ALA A 138 14.63 -3.93 1.48
C ALA A 138 13.79 -3.56 2.71
N LEU A 139 12.75 -4.34 3.03
CA LEU A 139 11.93 -4.12 4.23
C LEU A 139 12.75 -4.30 5.53
N ARG A 140 13.64 -5.30 5.58
CA ARG A 140 14.54 -5.49 6.72
C ARG A 140 15.51 -4.34 6.89
N GLU A 141 16.05 -3.82 5.80
CA GLU A 141 17.01 -2.71 5.82
C GLU A 141 16.41 -1.41 6.36
N ILE A 142 15.14 -1.14 6.06
CA ILE A 142 14.43 0.03 6.59
C ILE A 142 13.86 -0.23 8.00
N GLY A 143 14.08 -1.41 8.57
CA GLY A 143 13.54 -1.78 9.88
C GLY A 143 12.02 -1.87 9.92
N TYR A 144 11.39 -2.30 8.83
CA TYR A 144 9.93 -2.43 8.78
C TYR A 144 9.45 -3.62 9.64
N GLU A 145 8.58 -3.33 10.61
CA GLU A 145 8.03 -4.31 11.56
C GLU A 145 6.51 -4.54 11.38
N GLY A 146 5.90 -3.89 10.38
CA GLY A 146 4.46 -3.99 10.12
C GLY A 146 4.07 -5.23 9.33
N TYR A 147 2.78 -5.31 8.99
CA TYR A 147 2.23 -6.43 8.23
C TYR A 147 2.65 -6.44 6.76
N VAL A 148 2.82 -7.65 6.23
CA VAL A 148 2.92 -7.95 4.79
C VAL A 148 1.69 -8.78 4.44
N SER A 149 0.68 -8.13 3.87
CA SER A 149 -0.65 -8.72 3.64
C SER A 149 -0.77 -9.28 2.23
N VAL A 150 -1.25 -10.52 2.07
CA VAL A 150 -1.43 -11.11 0.74
C VAL A 150 -2.68 -10.54 0.07
N GLU A 151 -2.54 -9.89 -1.09
CA GLU A 151 -3.65 -9.32 -1.86
C GLU A 151 -3.66 -9.84 -3.30
N VAL A 152 -4.46 -10.87 -3.58
CA VAL A 152 -4.53 -11.44 -4.93
C VAL A 152 -5.49 -10.65 -5.82
N LEU A 153 -5.02 -10.25 -7.00
CA LEU A 153 -5.71 -9.34 -7.93
C LEU A 153 -6.32 -10.05 -9.15
N ARG A 154 -6.36 -11.38 -9.14
CA ARG A 154 -7.01 -12.20 -10.16
C ARG A 154 -7.94 -13.22 -9.52
N GLU A 155 -8.91 -13.68 -10.29
CA GLU A 155 -9.79 -14.77 -9.88
C GLU A 155 -8.97 -16.07 -9.75
N GLU A 156 -9.22 -16.81 -8.67
CA GLU A 156 -8.52 -18.05 -8.35
C GLU A 156 -9.56 -19.14 -8.06
N GLU A 157 -9.41 -20.29 -8.70
CA GLU A 157 -10.33 -21.42 -8.50
C GLU A 157 -10.22 -22.03 -7.09
N ASN A 158 -9.05 -21.92 -6.46
CA ASN A 158 -8.76 -22.44 -5.13
C ASN A 158 -8.10 -21.39 -4.21
N PRO A 159 -8.88 -20.46 -3.63
CA PRO A 159 -8.34 -19.37 -2.81
C PRO A 159 -7.63 -19.86 -1.54
N GLY A 160 -8.04 -21.01 -0.99
CA GLY A 160 -7.39 -21.61 0.18
C GLY A 160 -5.97 -22.11 -0.11
N GLU A 161 -5.76 -22.71 -1.29
CA GLU A 161 -4.43 -23.10 -1.74
C GLU A 161 -3.55 -21.89 -2.02
N VAL A 162 -4.09 -20.86 -2.67
CA VAL A 162 -3.38 -19.61 -2.94
C VAL A 162 -2.92 -18.94 -1.63
N ALA A 163 -3.79 -18.87 -0.62
CA ALA A 163 -3.41 -18.34 0.70
C ALA A 163 -2.31 -19.18 1.37
N ARG A 164 -2.42 -20.51 1.34
CA ARG A 164 -1.43 -21.43 1.92
C ARG A 164 -0.07 -21.27 1.26
N VAL A 165 -0.01 -21.36 -0.07
CA VAL A 165 1.24 -21.26 -0.85
C VAL A 165 1.88 -19.88 -0.68
N SER A 166 1.08 -18.82 -0.73
CA SER A 166 1.56 -17.44 -0.49
C SER A 166 2.21 -17.30 0.88
N LEU A 167 1.56 -17.81 1.93
CA LEU A 167 2.09 -17.74 3.29
C LEU A 167 3.38 -18.56 3.45
N GLU A 168 3.43 -19.76 2.89
CA GLU A 168 4.65 -20.61 2.89
C GLU A 168 5.82 -19.91 2.18
N ASN A 169 5.56 -19.30 1.04
CA ASN A 169 6.55 -18.54 0.29
C ASN A 169 7.04 -17.32 1.06
N LEU A 170 6.13 -16.50 1.61
CA LEU A 170 6.50 -15.36 2.45
C LEU A 170 7.34 -15.79 3.66
N LYS A 171 6.92 -16.83 4.38
CA LYS A 171 7.71 -17.39 5.50
C LYS A 171 9.12 -17.77 5.06
N ARG A 172 9.25 -18.44 3.92
CA ARG A 172 10.54 -18.82 3.33
C ARG A 172 11.40 -17.60 2.96
N PHE A 173 10.83 -16.60 2.30
CA PHE A 173 11.58 -15.41 1.84
C PHE A 173 12.02 -14.50 3.00
N PHE A 174 11.17 -14.38 4.03
CA PHE A 174 11.46 -13.58 5.22
C PHE A 174 12.28 -14.33 6.27
N GLY A 175 12.52 -15.64 6.10
CA GLY A 175 13.28 -16.46 7.05
C GLY A 175 12.51 -16.77 8.34
N LEU A 176 11.17 -16.74 8.27
CA LEU A 176 10.30 -17.07 9.39
C LEU A 176 10.11 -18.59 9.41
N HIS A 177 10.70 -19.26 10.39
CA HIS A 177 10.47 -20.68 10.62
C HIS A 177 9.11 -20.88 11.32
N ALA A 178 8.38 -21.93 10.92
CA ALA A 178 7.09 -22.30 11.48
C ALA A 178 7.24 -22.92 12.87
#